data_AF-A0A928J155-F1
#
_entry.id   AF-A0A928J155-F1
#
_cell.length_a   1.000
_cell.length_b   1.000
_cell.length_c   1.000
_cell.angle_alpha   90.00
_cell.angle_beta   90.00
_cell.angle_gamma   90.00
#
_symmetry.space_group_name_H-M   'P 1'
#
loop_
_entity.id
_entity.type
_entity.pdbx_description
1 polymer ?
#
loop_
_entity_poly.entity_id
_entity_poly.type
_entity_poly.pdbx_seq_one_letter_code
_entity_poly.pdbx_strand_id
1 'polypeptide(L)'
;MTLYKKPEGLGNIVKAAREKSGITIENIAYKVGITDRYLYRIENEEKKPSFDVLYKLIRELSISPDLIFYPEKPSKDSEVENLLRMLSDCDERSLEVVKATVKALVDTAPEK
;
A
#
# COMPACT_ATOMS: atom_id res chain seq x y z
N MET A 1 -23.15 -6.34 11.76
CA MET A 1 -22.41 -6.30 10.49
C MET A 1 -21.21 -5.41 10.71
N THR A 2 -20.06 -5.99 11.01
CA THR A 2 -18.88 -5.25 11.50
C THR A 2 -18.36 -4.35 10.39
N LEU A 3 -18.39 -3.03 10.61
CA LEU A 3 -17.78 -2.03 9.74
C LEU A 3 -16.28 -2.34 9.64
N TYR A 4 -15.83 -2.90 8.51
CA TYR A 4 -14.43 -2.90 8.14
C TYR A 4 -14.02 -1.45 7.86
N LYS A 5 -13.68 -0.72 8.93
CA LYS A 5 -13.13 0.63 8.83
C LYS A 5 -11.73 0.47 8.21
N LYS A 6 -11.55 0.96 6.98
CA LYS A 6 -10.23 1.07 6.34
C LYS A 6 -9.28 1.72 7.36
N PRO A 7 -8.10 1.15 7.66
CA PRO A 7 -7.21 1.71 8.67
C PRO A 7 -6.86 3.15 8.28
N GLU A 8 -7.42 4.11 9.01
CA GLU A 8 -7.17 5.54 8.82
C GLU A 8 -5.79 5.83 9.44
N GLY A 9 -4.76 5.95 8.60
CA GLY A 9 -3.42 6.40 9.00
C GLY A 9 -2.39 5.30 9.24
N LEU A 10 -1.12 5.70 9.19
CA LEU A 10 0.06 4.84 9.27
C LEU A 10 0.05 3.90 10.48
N GLY A 11 -0.33 4.40 11.67
CA GLY A 11 -0.36 3.60 12.89
C GLY A 11 -1.29 2.39 12.77
N ASN A 12 -2.50 2.60 12.23
CA ASN A 12 -3.47 1.53 12.02
C ASN A 12 -3.01 0.52 10.96
N ILE A 13 -2.31 0.98 9.90
CA ILE A 13 -1.75 0.08 8.88
C ILE A 13 -0.66 -0.81 9.48
N VAL A 14 0.26 -0.23 10.27
CA VAL A 14 1.31 -0.99 10.95
C VAL A 14 0.72 -2.00 11.92
N LYS A 15 -0.25 -1.58 12.75
CA LYS A 15 -0.93 -2.45 13.70
C LYS A 15 -1.65 -3.60 13.02
N ALA A 16 -2.43 -3.32 11.97
CA ALA A 16 -3.17 -4.34 11.22
C ALA A 16 -2.23 -5.35 10.54
N ALA A 17 -1.10 -4.89 9.96
CA ALA A 17 -0.12 -5.77 9.36
C ALA A 17 0.58 -6.66 10.40
N ARG A 18 0.93 -6.09 11.56
CA ARG A 18 1.49 -6.85 12.68
C ARG A 18 0.51 -7.91 13.19
N GLU A 19 -0.74 -7.54 13.46
CA GLU A 19 -1.78 -8.47 13.93
C GLU A 19 -2.05 -9.58 12.90
N LYS A 20 -2.11 -9.24 11.61
CA LYS A 20 -2.24 -10.22 10.52
C LYS A 20 -1.07 -11.20 10.44
N SER A 21 0.14 -10.75 10.80
CA SER A 21 1.33 -11.61 10.86
C SER A 21 1.42 -12.48 12.12
N GLY A 22 0.56 -12.25 13.13
CA GLY A 22 0.59 -12.97 14.40
C GLY A 22 1.79 -12.64 15.29
N ILE A 23 2.51 -11.54 15.03
CA ILE A 23 3.71 -11.15 15.78
C ILE A 23 3.32 -10.15 16.88
N THR A 24 3.94 -10.28 18.06
CA THR A 24 3.71 -9.38 19.19
C THR A 24 4.42 -8.03 19.00
N ILE A 25 4.04 -7.02 19.80
CA ILE A 25 4.70 -5.71 19.79
C ILE A 25 6.18 -5.86 20.12
N GLU A 26 6.49 -6.65 21.14
CA GLU A 26 7.85 -6.87 21.66
C GLU A 26 8.75 -7.45 20.58
N ASN A 27 8.26 -8.46 19.85
CA ASN A 27 9.03 -9.10 18.79
C ASN A 27 9.30 -8.17 17.60
N ILE A 28 8.33 -7.35 17.18
CA ILE A 28 8.56 -6.36 16.10
C ILE A 28 9.47 -5.23 16.59
N ALA A 29 9.26 -4.72 17.80
CA ALA A 29 10.08 -3.66 18.37
C ALA A 29 11.55 -4.09 18.45
N TYR A 30 11.82 -5.32 18.91
CA TYR A 30 13.15 -5.93 18.90
C TYR A 30 13.76 -5.99 17.50
N LYS A 31 13.03 -6.53 16.52
CA LYS A 31 13.49 -6.65 15.11
C LYS A 31 13.83 -5.30 14.47
N VAL A 32 13.03 -4.28 14.76
CA VAL A 32 13.20 -2.92 14.21
C VAL A 32 14.26 -2.12 15.00
N GLY A 33 14.64 -2.57 16.20
CA GLY A 33 15.61 -1.91 17.05
C GLY A 33 15.04 -0.70 17.79
N ILE A 34 13.79 -0.79 18.25
CA ILE A 34 13.08 0.24 19.00
C ILE A 34 12.47 -0.32 20.29
N THR A 35 11.99 0.55 21.18
CA THR A 35 11.30 0.10 22.40
C THR A 35 9.85 -0.29 22.11
N ASP A 36 9.32 -1.24 22.87
CA ASP A 36 7.91 -1.67 22.80
C ASP A 36 6.96 -0.48 22.97
N ARG A 37 7.29 0.42 23.90
CA ARG A 37 6.55 1.67 24.13
C ARG A 37 6.57 2.55 22.90
N TYR A 38 7.69 2.66 22.18
CA TYR A 38 7.74 3.48 20.96
C TYR A 38 6.86 2.89 19.86
N LEU A 39 6.90 1.56 19.66
CA LEU A 39 6.02 0.89 18.71
C LEU A 39 4.54 1.03 19.09
N TYR A 40 4.20 0.88 20.37
CA TYR A 40 2.83 1.08 20.85
C TYR A 40 2.30 2.47 20.50
N ARG A 41 3.12 3.52 20.69
CA ARG A 41 2.73 4.90 20.36
C ARG A 41 2.58 5.12 18.85
N ILE A 42 3.38 4.44 18.03
CA ILE A 42 3.22 4.46 16.57
C ILE A 42 1.87 3.86 16.19
N GLU A 43 1.53 2.70 16.78
CA GLU A 43 0.30 1.98 16.46
C GLU A 43 -0.97 2.63 17.00
N ASN A 44 -0.91 3.32 18.14
CA ASN A 44 -2.11 3.74 18.89
C ASN A 44 -2.19 5.25 19.22
N GLU A 45 -1.10 6.01 19.13
CA GLU A 45 -1.04 7.43 19.56
C GLU A 45 -0.57 8.39 18.46
N GLU A 46 -0.78 8.04 17.19
CA GLU A 46 -0.39 8.86 16.02
C GLU A 46 1.09 9.28 16.00
N LYS A 47 1.97 8.56 16.72
CA LYS A 47 3.39 8.88 16.74
C LYS A 47 4.00 8.57 15.38
N LYS A 48 4.48 9.62 14.69
CA LYS A 48 5.20 9.45 13.43
C LYS A 48 6.59 8.83 13.68
N PRO A 49 6.92 7.68 13.04
CA PRO A 49 8.25 7.11 13.11
C PRO A 49 9.27 7.96 12.34
N SER A 50 10.56 7.77 12.61
CA SER A 50 11.61 8.21 11.68
C SER A 50 11.53 7.43 10.37
N PHE A 51 12.15 7.94 9.30
CA PHE A 51 12.20 7.23 8.02
C PHE A 51 12.84 5.84 8.15
N ASP A 52 13.93 5.71 8.91
CA ASP A 52 14.60 4.42 9.14
C ASP A 52 13.69 3.40 9.82
N VAL A 53 12.95 3.83 10.86
CA VAL A 53 11.99 2.98 11.57
C VAL A 53 10.83 2.60 10.65
N LEU A 54 10.32 3.54 9.86
CA LEU A 54 9.26 3.26 8.88
C LEU A 54 9.72 2.24 7.83
N TYR A 55 10.91 2.42 7.27
CA TYR A 55 11.50 1.51 6.29
C TYR A 55 11.60 0.08 6.85
N LYS A 56 12.14 -0.06 8.07
CA LYS A 56 12.24 -1.38 8.74
C LYS A 56 10.87 -2.00 9.00
N LEU A 57 9.90 -1.23 9.50
CA LEU A 57 8.54 -1.72 9.73
C LEU A 57 7.87 -2.21 8.44
N ILE A 58 7.97 -1.44 7.35
CA ILE A 58 7.41 -1.82 6.05
C ILE A 58 7.98 -3.16 5.58
N ARG A 59 9.29 -3.35 5.73
CA ARG A 59 9.99 -4.56 5.29
C ARG A 59 9.68 -5.76 6.17
N GLU A 60 9.75 -5.62 7.49
CA GLU A 60 9.48 -6.70 8.44
C GLU A 60 8.02 -7.19 8.38
N LEU A 61 7.07 -6.27 8.16
CA LEU A 61 5.64 -6.58 8.12
C LEU A 61 5.09 -6.80 6.70
N SER A 62 5.95 -6.76 5.68
CA SER A 62 5.56 -6.89 4.27
C SER A 62 4.40 -5.95 3.88
N ILE A 63 4.45 -4.71 4.37
CA ILE A 63 3.43 -3.69 4.08
C ILE A 63 3.67 -3.16 2.68
N SER A 64 2.61 -3.06 1.86
CA SER A 64 2.72 -2.33 0.59
C SER A 64 2.89 -0.83 0.88
N PRO A 65 3.95 -0.17 0.39
CA PRO A 65 4.16 1.27 0.57
C PRO A 65 2.97 2.10 0.09
N ASP A 66 2.26 1.63 -0.95
CA ASP A 66 1.10 2.31 -1.50
C ASP A 66 -0.02 2.48 -0.47
N LEU A 67 -0.16 1.54 0.49
CA LEU A 67 -1.16 1.68 1.56
C LEU A 67 -0.87 2.88 2.45
N ILE A 68 0.40 3.26 2.60
CA ILE A 68 0.84 4.35 3.48
C ILE A 68 0.88 5.67 2.72
N PHE A 69 1.43 5.68 1.50
CA PHE A 69 1.70 6.92 0.76
C PHE A 69 0.64 7.27 -0.28
N TYR A 70 -0.15 6.29 -0.73
CA TYR A 70 -1.23 6.46 -1.70
C TYR A 70 -2.52 5.76 -1.24
N PRO A 71 -3.01 6.01 -0.01
CA PRO A 71 -4.18 5.32 0.54
C PRO A 71 -5.46 5.53 -0.29
N GLU A 72 -5.52 6.56 -1.11
CA GLU A 72 -6.60 6.85 -2.07
C GLU A 72 -6.60 5.92 -3.29
N LYS A 73 -5.47 5.28 -3.62
CA LYS A 73 -5.42 4.35 -4.75
C LYS A 73 -6.07 3.02 -4.37
N PRO A 74 -6.93 2.46 -5.23
CA PRO A 74 -7.51 1.13 -5.01
C PRO A 74 -6.39 0.07 -4.92
N SER A 75 -6.43 -0.76 -3.87
CA SER A 75 -5.48 -1.84 -3.65
C SER A 75 -5.66 -2.95 -4.69
N LYS A 76 -4.59 -3.34 -5.40
CA LYS A 76 -4.31 -4.57 -6.18
C LYS A 76 -5.34 -5.22 -7.13
N ASP A 77 -6.63 -4.96 -6.95
CA ASP A 77 -7.76 -5.39 -7.76
C ASP A 77 -8.36 -4.22 -8.55
N SER A 78 -7.56 -3.18 -8.82
CA SER A 78 -8.00 -2.13 -9.73
C SER A 78 -7.96 -2.65 -11.17
N GLU A 79 -8.96 -2.30 -11.97
CA GLU A 79 -8.97 -2.60 -13.42
C GLU A 79 -7.69 -2.14 -14.12
N VAL A 80 -7.04 -1.09 -13.61
CA VAL A 80 -5.74 -0.61 -14.09
C VAL A 80 -4.62 -1.64 -13.88
N GLU A 81 -4.57 -2.30 -12.72
CA GLU A 81 -3.54 -3.32 -12.45
C GLU A 81 -3.78 -4.61 -13.22
N ASN A 82 -5.04 -4.98 -13.43
CA ASN A 82 -5.42 -6.06 -14.34
C ASN A 82 -4.97 -5.74 -15.77
N LEU A 83 -5.22 -4.51 -16.24
CA LEU A 83 -4.79 -4.06 -17.55
C LEU A 83 -3.25 -4.11 -17.67
N LEU A 84 -2.51 -3.61 -16.68
CA LEU A 84 -1.04 -3.66 -16.66
C LEU A 84 -0.50 -5.09 -16.78
N ARG A 85 -1.13 -6.07 -16.13
CA ARG A 85 -0.77 -7.50 -16.28
C ARG A 85 -1.08 -8.03 -17.67
N MET A 86 -2.21 -7.66 -18.27
CA MET A 86 -2.53 -8.05 -19.64
C MET A 86 -1.54 -7.43 -20.65
N LEU A 87 -1.07 -6.21 -20.39
CA LEU A 87 -0.09 -5.54 -21.24
C LEU A 87 1.28 -6.21 -21.21
N SER A 88 1.66 -6.91 -20.14
CA SER A 88 2.94 -7.63 -20.11
C SER A 88 3.00 -8.83 -21.05
N ASP A 89 1.84 -9.35 -21.47
CA ASP A 89 1.75 -10.47 -22.42
C ASP A 89 1.68 -10.00 -23.88
N CYS A 90 1.59 -8.69 -24.12
CA CYS A 90 1.46 -8.12 -25.46
C CYS A 90 2.82 -8.01 -26.18
N ASP A 91 2.84 -8.29 -27.48
CA ASP A 91 3.97 -7.94 -28.34
C ASP A 91 3.98 -6.45 -28.69
N GLU A 92 5.09 -5.98 -29.25
CA GLU A 92 5.30 -4.56 -29.56
C GLU A 92 4.22 -3.99 -30.50
N ARG A 93 3.77 -4.80 -31.47
CA ARG A 93 2.70 -4.41 -32.38
C ARG A 93 1.35 -4.26 -31.67
N SER A 94 1.02 -5.17 -30.76
CA SER A 94 -0.21 -5.11 -29.98
C SER A 94 -0.19 -3.92 -29.02
N LEU A 95 0.96 -3.60 -28.43
CA LEU A 95 1.14 -2.42 -27.59
C LEU A 95 0.93 -1.10 -28.35
N GLU A 96 1.40 -1.01 -29.59
CA GLU A 96 1.14 0.15 -30.47
C GLU A 96 -0.37 0.37 -30.70
N VAL A 97 -1.12 -0.73 -30.94
CA VAL A 97 -2.58 -0.66 -31.10
C VAL A 97 -3.25 -0.21 -29.82
N VAL A 98 -2.90 -0.82 -28.68
CA VAL A 98 -3.46 -0.43 -27.37
C VAL A 98 -3.19 1.05 -27.10
N LYS A 99 -1.96 1.53 -27.34
CA LYS A 99 -1.58 2.93 -27.16
C LYS A 99 -2.43 3.86 -28.01
N ALA A 100 -2.67 3.53 -29.28
CA ALA A 100 -3.54 4.31 -30.15
C ALA A 100 -4.99 4.35 -29.64
N THR A 101 -5.52 3.21 -29.17
CA THR A 101 -6.87 3.14 -28.59
C THR A 101 -6.99 3.98 -27.33
N VAL A 102 -6.06 3.83 -26.38
CA VAL A 102 -6.05 4.62 -25.13
C VAL A 102 -5.96 6.10 -25.43
N LYS A 103 -5.10 6.50 -26.38
CA LYS A 103 -4.99 7.90 -26.80
C LYS A 103 -6.31 8.44 -27.36
N ALA A 104 -6.97 7.68 -28.24
CA ALA A 104 -8.27 8.08 -28.78
C ALA A 104 -9.34 8.24 -27.69
N LEU A 105 -9.36 7.35 -26.69
CA LEU A 105 -10.29 7.45 -25.55
C LEU A 105 -10.02 8.68 -24.68
N VAL A 106 -8.75 9.02 -24.45
CA VAL A 106 -8.37 10.23 -23.68
C VAL A 106 -8.73 11.49 -24.44
N ASP A 107 -8.44 11.54 -25.75
CA ASP A 107 -8.70 12.72 -26.60
C ASP A 107 -10.20 12.96 -26.85
N THR A 108 -11.04 11.93 -26.71
CA THR A 108 -12.50 12.01 -26.90
C THR A 108 -13.28 12.07 -25.59
N ALA A 109 -12.60 11.99 -24.43
CA ALA A 109 -13.25 12.16 -23.15
C ALA A 109 -13.77 13.61 -23.04
N PRO A 110 -15.04 13.83 -22.66
CA PRO A 110 -15.54 15.18 -22.42
C PRO A 110 -14.69 15.84 -21.33
N GLU A 111 -14.32 17.11 -21.52
CA GLU A 111 -13.64 17.89 -20.49
C GLU A 111 -14.44 17.83 -19.19
N LYS A 112 -13.76 17.57 -18.08
CA LYS A 112 -14.36 17.46 -16.74
C LYS A 112 -14.77 18.82 -16.19
#